data_AF-A0AAN7VPA1-F1
#
_entry.id   AF-A0AAN7VPA1-F1
#
_cell.length_a   1.000
_cell.length_b   1.000
_cell.length_c   1.000
_cell.angle_alpha   90.00
_cell.angle_beta   90.00
_cell.angle_gamma   90.00
#
_symmetry.space_group_name_H-M   'P 1'
#
loop_
_entity.id
_entity.type
_entity.pdbx_description
1 polymer ?
#
loop_
_entity_poly.entity_id
_entity_poly.type
_entity_poly.pdbx_seq_one_letter_code
_entity_poly.pdbx_strand_id
1 'polypeptide(L)'
;MSKTAAGLVIFRRHLNIIEYLLLQTSYGIHHWTPPKGHVDPGETDPMVTALRETQEESGLKKSDLKIFDNSKHILNYNVNGKPKIVIYWLAELINPRAEIILSDEHQDFKWLQLEEACKFGSYIDMQEMIRHYDNVIKTF
;
A
#
# COMPACT_ATOMS: atom_id res chain seq x y z
N MET A 1 8.58 -20.11 -10.29
CA MET A 1 8.41 -19.61 -8.91
C MET A 1 7.66 -18.30 -8.97
N SER A 2 6.58 -18.16 -8.19
CA SER A 2 5.83 -16.91 -8.06
C SER A 2 6.67 -15.89 -7.30
N LYS A 3 6.66 -14.62 -7.73
CA LYS A 3 7.24 -13.54 -6.92
C LYS A 3 6.19 -13.07 -5.91
N THR A 4 6.54 -13.12 -4.63
CA THR A 4 5.68 -12.64 -3.55
C THR A 4 6.17 -11.28 -3.08
N ALA A 5 5.22 -10.37 -2.90
CA ALA A 5 5.42 -9.06 -2.33
C ALA A 5 4.41 -8.82 -1.21
N ALA A 6 4.70 -7.87 -0.34
CA ALA A 6 3.77 -7.46 0.71
C ALA A 6 3.86 -5.95 0.94
N GLY A 7 2.78 -5.36 1.44
CA GLY A 7 2.67 -3.92 1.65
C GLY A 7 1.49 -3.52 2.50
N LEU A 8 1.32 -2.20 2.67
CA LEU A 8 0.23 -1.62 3.44
C LEU A 8 -0.60 -0.67 2.58
N VAL A 9 -1.92 -0.83 2.62
CA VAL A 9 -2.84 0.23 2.19
C VAL A 9 -2.95 1.21 3.33
N ILE A 10 -2.31 2.36 3.17
CA ILE A 10 -2.27 3.39 4.21
C ILE A 10 -3.38 4.40 3.92
N PHE A 11 -4.21 4.64 4.92
CA PHE A 11 -5.19 5.72 4.88
C PHE A 11 -4.97 6.71 6.02
N ARG A 12 -5.49 7.92 5.87
CA ARG A 12 -5.58 8.92 6.94
C ARG A 12 -6.96 9.55 6.98
N ARG A 13 -7.31 10.14 8.12
CA ARG A 13 -8.50 10.96 8.29
C ARG A 13 -8.07 12.43 8.32
N HIS A 14 -8.24 13.14 7.22
CA HIS A 14 -7.94 14.57 7.13
C HIS A 14 -9.24 15.36 7.05
N LEU A 15 -9.56 16.16 8.08
CA LEU A 15 -10.82 16.93 8.17
C LEU A 15 -12.07 16.05 7.94
N ASN A 16 -12.09 14.85 8.52
CA ASN A 16 -13.12 13.82 8.36
C ASN A 16 -13.25 13.20 6.94
N ILE A 17 -12.30 13.48 6.05
CA ILE A 17 -12.20 12.87 4.73
C ILE A 17 -11.18 11.72 4.81
N ILE A 18 -11.54 10.57 4.23
CA ILE A 18 -10.63 9.44 4.08
C ILE A 18 -9.78 9.66 2.83
N GLU A 19 -8.47 9.61 3.02
CA GLU A 19 -7.50 9.69 1.93
C GLU A 19 -6.54 8.50 2.00
N TYR A 20 -6.14 8.00 0.85
CA TYR A 20 -5.22 6.87 0.67
C TYR A 20 -3.89 7.35 0.13
N LEU A 21 -2.80 6.81 0.67
CA LEU A 21 -1.46 7.07 0.15
C LEU A 21 -1.18 6.16 -1.04
N LEU A 22 -0.88 6.77 -2.20
CA LEU A 22 -0.28 6.08 -3.33
C LEU A 22 1.08 6.71 -3.64
N LEU A 23 2.03 5.87 -4.02
CA LEU A 23 3.38 6.23 -4.46
C LEU A 23 3.52 5.95 -5.95
N GLN A 24 4.20 6.82 -6.68
CA GLN A 24 4.46 6.65 -8.10
C GLN A 24 5.86 6.09 -8.31
N THR A 25 5.97 4.96 -9.01
CA THR A 25 7.31 4.40 -9.30
C THR A 25 8.12 5.31 -10.20
N SER A 26 9.42 5.43 -9.93
CA SER A 26 10.38 6.24 -10.70
C SER A 26 10.77 5.60 -12.05
N TYR A 27 10.40 4.34 -12.27
CA TYR A 27 10.73 3.56 -13.47
C TYR A 27 9.49 2.97 -14.15
N GLY A 28 9.71 2.45 -15.37
CA GLY A 28 8.67 1.78 -16.16
C GLY A 28 7.56 2.72 -16.58
N ILE A 29 6.31 2.27 -16.47
CA ILE A 29 5.12 3.06 -16.82
C ILE A 29 4.66 4.01 -15.70
N HIS A 30 5.47 4.21 -14.66
CA HIS A 30 5.17 5.11 -13.53
C HIS A 30 3.83 4.83 -12.87
N HIS A 31 3.61 3.56 -12.51
CA HIS A 31 2.38 3.09 -11.88
C HIS A 31 2.25 3.62 -10.46
N TRP A 32 1.00 3.75 -10.00
CA TRP A 32 0.65 4.24 -8.67
C TRP A 32 0.15 3.09 -7.81
N THR A 33 0.81 2.83 -6.68
CA THR A 33 0.41 1.78 -5.73
C THR A 33 0.60 2.24 -4.30
N PRO A 34 -0.10 1.63 -3.33
CA PRO A 34 0.34 1.69 -1.94
C PRO A 34 1.78 1.15 -1.81
N PRO A 35 2.50 1.48 -0.73
CA PRO A 35 3.85 0.97 -0.53
C PRO A 35 3.88 -0.55 -0.41
N LYS A 36 4.81 -1.19 -1.11
CA LYS A 36 4.96 -2.65 -1.24
C LYS A 36 6.23 -3.05 -2.01
N GLY A 37 6.94 -4.02 -1.47
CA GLY A 37 8.06 -4.66 -2.15
C GLY A 37 8.17 -6.15 -1.87
N HIS A 38 9.29 -6.75 -2.27
CA HIS A 38 9.43 -8.20 -2.35
C HIS A 38 9.72 -8.80 -0.98
N VAL A 39 9.24 -10.03 -0.75
CA VAL A 39 9.65 -10.81 0.43
C VAL A 39 11.11 -11.21 0.27
N ASP A 40 11.95 -10.82 1.22
CA ASP A 40 13.38 -11.12 1.20
C ASP A 40 13.68 -12.56 1.63
N PRO A 41 14.83 -13.14 1.21
CA PRO A 41 15.24 -14.46 1.67
C PRO A 41 15.32 -14.53 3.20
N GLY A 42 14.51 -15.40 3.80
CA GLY A 42 14.45 -15.60 5.25
C GLY A 42 13.30 -14.89 5.95
N GLU A 43 12.59 -13.97 5.28
CA GLU A 43 11.34 -13.41 5.80
C GLU A 43 10.20 -14.45 5.69
N THR A 44 9.76 -14.98 6.83
CA THR A 44 8.68 -15.98 6.88
C THR A 44 7.29 -15.38 7.10
N ASP A 45 7.22 -14.23 7.76
CA ASP A 45 5.99 -13.47 7.98
C ASP A 45 5.93 -12.28 7.01
N PRO A 46 5.00 -12.27 6.02
CA PRO A 46 4.94 -11.17 5.06
C PRO A 46 4.54 -9.82 5.68
N MET A 47 4.05 -9.77 6.93
CA MET A 47 3.87 -8.50 7.64
C MET A 47 5.22 -7.81 7.93
N VAL A 48 6.29 -8.58 8.15
CA VAL A 48 7.65 -8.03 8.31
C VAL A 48 8.06 -7.27 7.05
N THR A 49 7.88 -7.90 5.89
CA THR A 49 8.11 -7.29 4.58
C THR A 49 7.25 -6.04 4.40
N ALA A 50 5.94 -6.12 4.67
CA ALA A 50 5.03 -4.99 4.49
C ALA A 50 5.45 -3.75 5.30
N LEU A 51 5.92 -3.95 6.53
CA LEU A 51 6.39 -2.87 7.41
C LEU A 51 7.75 -2.31 6.96
N ARG A 52 8.68 -3.18 6.59
CA ARG A 52 10.00 -2.78 6.06
C ARG A 52 9.83 -1.92 4.80
N GLU A 53 9.10 -2.44 3.83
CA GLU A 53 8.85 -1.77 2.54
C GLU A 53 8.08 -0.47 2.71
N THR A 54 7.10 -0.43 3.63
CA THR A 54 6.42 0.83 3.97
C THR A 54 7.39 1.88 4.49
N GLN A 55 8.29 1.50 5.39
CA GLN A 55 9.28 2.42 5.93
C GLN A 55 10.30 2.85 4.86
N GLU A 56 10.76 1.93 4.02
CA GLU A 56 11.73 2.20 2.96
C GLU A 56 11.15 3.10 1.87
N GLU A 57 9.95 2.81 1.38
CA GLU A 57 9.35 3.53 0.24
C GLU A 57 8.65 4.84 0.61
N SER A 58 8.19 4.98 1.87
CA SER A 58 7.41 6.15 2.29
C SER A 58 7.95 6.88 3.52
N GLY A 59 8.95 6.33 4.22
CA GLY A 59 9.47 6.87 5.48
C GLY A 59 8.58 6.62 6.70
N LEU A 60 7.35 6.12 6.52
CA LEU A 60 6.40 5.87 7.61
C LEU A 60 6.81 4.65 8.44
N LYS A 61 6.94 4.85 9.75
CA LYS A 61 7.34 3.79 10.68
C LYS A 61 6.11 3.10 11.26
N LYS A 62 6.30 1.89 11.79
CA LYS A 62 5.26 1.17 12.54
C LYS A 62 4.63 2.02 13.66
N SER A 63 5.41 2.88 14.33
CA SER A 63 4.91 3.77 15.39
C SER A 63 3.97 4.87 14.90
N ASP A 64 3.99 5.19 13.60
CA ASP A 64 3.12 6.18 12.99
C ASP A 64 1.77 5.59 12.59
N LEU A 65 1.64 4.26 12.63
CA LEU A 65 0.55 3.51 12.02
C LEU A 65 -0.22 2.69 13.06
N LYS A 66 -1.55 2.65 12.89
CA LYS A 66 -2.42 1.63 13.48
C LYS A 66 -2.75 0.60 12.41
N ILE A 67 -2.20 -0.61 12.55
CA ILE A 67 -2.36 -1.70 11.58
C ILE A 67 -3.59 -2.53 11.96
N PHE A 68 -4.36 -2.94 10.96
CA PHE A 68 -5.52 -3.82 11.13
C PHE A 68 -5.12 -5.25 10.72
N ASP A 69 -4.54 -6.02 11.63
CA ASP A 69 -3.91 -7.32 11.32
C ASP A 69 -4.86 -8.34 10.65
N ASN A 70 -6.17 -8.26 10.95
CA ASN A 70 -7.20 -9.12 10.38
C ASN A 70 -7.70 -8.69 8.99
N SER A 71 -7.13 -7.63 8.39
CA SER A 71 -7.57 -7.04 7.12
C SER A 71 -6.81 -7.58 5.89
N LYS A 72 -6.21 -8.77 5.99
CA LYS A 72 -5.37 -9.33 4.93
C LYS A 72 -6.13 -9.44 3.60
N HIS A 73 -5.56 -8.89 2.54
CA HIS A 73 -6.07 -8.99 1.16
C HIS A 73 -4.97 -9.46 0.21
N ILE A 74 -5.27 -10.35 -0.73
CA ILE A 74 -4.28 -10.95 -1.63
C ILE A 74 -4.63 -10.63 -3.09
N LEU A 75 -3.75 -9.92 -3.78
CA LEU A 75 -3.84 -9.70 -5.21
C LEU A 75 -2.99 -10.75 -5.94
N ASN A 76 -3.58 -11.38 -6.96
CA ASN A 76 -2.93 -12.40 -7.79
C ASN A 76 -3.04 -12.01 -9.26
N TYR A 77 -1.93 -11.61 -9.87
CA TYR A 77 -1.91 -11.18 -11.27
C TYR A 77 -0.60 -11.57 -11.96
N ASN A 78 -0.57 -11.48 -13.29
CA ASN A 78 0.61 -11.81 -14.08
C ASN A 78 1.38 -10.54 -14.45
N VAL A 79 2.70 -10.55 -14.25
CA VAL A 79 3.62 -9.54 -14.74
C VAL A 79 4.55 -10.20 -15.75
N ASN A 80 4.50 -9.76 -17.01
CA ASN A 80 5.31 -10.31 -18.11
C ASN A 80 5.21 -11.84 -18.21
N GLY A 81 3.98 -12.38 -18.11
CA GLY A 81 3.69 -13.81 -18.17
C GLY A 81 4.10 -14.62 -16.93
N LYS A 82 4.56 -13.97 -15.85
CA LYS A 82 4.93 -14.62 -14.59
C LYS A 82 3.93 -14.28 -13.48
N PRO A 83 3.48 -15.28 -12.69
CA PRO A 83 2.57 -15.02 -11.58
C PRO A 83 3.25 -14.19 -10.49
N LYS A 84 2.53 -13.17 -10.02
CA LYS A 84 2.90 -12.31 -8.90
C LYS A 84 1.78 -12.31 -7.87
N ILE A 85 2.18 -12.46 -6.61
CA ILE A 85 1.31 -12.38 -5.45
C ILE A 85 1.69 -11.11 -4.68
N VAL A 86 0.71 -10.28 -4.33
CA VAL A 86 0.90 -9.15 -3.43
C VAL A 86 -0.08 -9.25 -2.27
N ILE A 87 0.45 -9.20 -1.05
CA ILE A 87 -0.34 -9.28 0.17
C ILE A 87 -0.42 -7.88 0.79
N TYR A 88 -1.62 -7.40 1.04
CA TYR A 88 -1.84 -6.12 1.71
C TYR A 88 -2.56 -6.28 3.03
N TRP A 89 -2.27 -5.33 3.93
CA TRP A 89 -3.08 -5.03 5.09
C TRP A 89 -3.43 -3.55 5.10
N LEU A 90 -4.54 -3.22 5.76
CA LEU A 90 -4.96 -1.86 6.02
C LEU A 90 -4.17 -1.27 7.20
N ALA A 91 -3.76 -0.01 7.08
CA ALA A 91 -3.15 0.76 8.17
C ALA A 91 -3.67 2.21 8.18
N GLU A 92 -3.98 2.72 9.37
CA GLU A 92 -4.33 4.14 9.58
C GLU A 92 -3.07 4.91 10.01
N LEU A 93 -2.77 6.01 9.32
CA LEU A 93 -1.77 6.97 9.77
C LEU A 93 -2.32 7.76 10.96
N ILE A 94 -1.81 7.45 12.15
CA ILE A 94 -2.24 8.05 13.42
C ILE A 94 -1.33 9.17 13.90
N ASN A 95 -0.10 9.27 13.37
CA ASN A 95 0.81 10.37 13.68
C ASN A 95 0.63 11.52 12.65
N PRO A 96 0.02 12.65 13.03
CA PRO A 96 -0.21 13.77 12.11
C PRO A 96 1.07 14.54 11.74
N ARG A 97 2.21 14.25 12.40
CA ARG A 97 3.51 14.87 12.13
C ARG A 97 4.41 14.00 11.26
N ALA A 98 3.98 12.80 10.88
CA ALA A 98 4.77 11.95 10.01
C ALA A 98 4.82 12.56 8.60
N GLU A 99 6.03 12.65 8.06
CA GLU A 99 6.29 13.15 6.71
C GLU A 99 6.53 11.97 5.77
N ILE A 100 6.08 12.10 4.52
CA ILE A 100 6.40 11.12 3.48
C ILE A 100 7.79 11.43 2.95
N ILE A 101 8.67 10.44 3.02
CA ILE A 101 10.04 10.50 2.49
C ILE A 101 10.19 9.35 1.52
N LEU A 102 10.32 9.65 0.23
CA LEU A 102 10.42 8.64 -0.82
C LEU A 102 11.84 8.10 -0.94
N SER A 103 11.96 6.81 -1.21
CA SER A 103 13.18 6.20 -1.74
C SER A 103 13.34 6.49 -3.24
N ASP A 104 14.51 6.15 -3.80
CA ASP A 104 14.78 6.28 -5.24
C ASP A 104 13.86 5.43 -6.13
N GLU A 105 13.13 4.46 -5.56
CA GLU A 105 12.14 3.66 -6.28
C GLU A 105 10.87 4.45 -6.64
N HIS A 106 10.64 5.58 -5.97
CA HIS A 106 9.45 6.40 -6.14
C HIS A 106 9.80 7.86 -6.41
N GLN A 107 9.01 8.53 -7.24
CA GLN A 107 9.27 9.91 -7.67
C GLN A 107 8.19 10.92 -7.26
N ASP A 108 7.01 10.45 -6.86
CA ASP A 108 5.90 11.28 -6.38
C ASP A 108 5.01 10.47 -5.43
N PHE A 109 4.22 11.17 -4.62
CA PHE A 109 3.19 10.57 -3.77
C PHE A 109 1.92 11.42 -3.77
N LYS A 110 0.78 10.77 -3.50
CA LYS A 110 -0.50 11.46 -3.35
C LYS A 110 -1.30 10.87 -2.21
N TRP A 111 -1.97 11.77 -1.49
CA TRP A 111 -3.11 11.45 -0.66
C TRP A 111 -4.36 11.68 -1.50
N LEU A 112 -5.14 10.63 -1.72
CA LEU A 112 -6.27 10.64 -2.66
C LEU A 112 -7.54 10.12 -2.00
N GLN A 113 -8.67 10.76 -2.29
CA GLN A 113 -9.97 10.19 -1.92
C GLN A 113 -10.25 8.92 -2.73
N LEU A 114 -11.19 8.10 -2.26
CA LEU A 114 -11.52 6.79 -2.83
C LEU A 114 -11.55 6.75 -4.37
N GLU A 115 -12.37 7.62 -4.98
CA GLU A 115 -12.59 7.58 -6.42
C GLU A 115 -11.33 7.95 -7.22
N GLU A 116 -10.49 8.84 -6.68
CA GLU A 116 -9.21 9.18 -7.30
C GLU A 116 -8.18 8.09 -7.08
N ALA A 117 -8.10 7.51 -5.87
CA ALA A 117 -7.21 6.40 -5.57
C ALA A 117 -7.49 5.19 -6.48
N CYS A 118 -8.77 4.87 -6.73
CA CYS A 118 -9.15 3.84 -7.69
C CYS A 118 -8.74 4.19 -9.13
N LYS A 119 -8.92 5.45 -9.57
CA LYS A 119 -8.51 5.89 -10.91
C LYS A 119 -6.99 5.78 -11.09
N PHE A 120 -6.20 6.23 -10.13
CA PHE A 120 -4.74 6.17 -10.18
C PHE A 120 -4.21 4.72 -10.11
N GLY A 121 -4.79 3.90 -9.23
CA GLY A 121 -4.41 2.48 -9.07
C GLY A 121 -4.53 1.66 -10.37
N SER A 122 -5.36 2.10 -11.33
CA SER A 122 -5.50 1.63 -12.72
C SER A 122 -5.82 0.14 -12.96
N TYR A 123 -5.54 -0.75 -12.01
CA TYR A 123 -5.82 -2.18 -12.06
C TYR A 123 -7.11 -2.51 -11.32
N ILE A 124 -7.98 -3.32 -11.93
CA ILE A 124 -9.29 -3.68 -11.39
C ILE A 124 -9.18 -4.28 -9.97
N ASP A 125 -8.27 -5.23 -9.75
CA ASP A 125 -8.09 -5.88 -8.44
C ASP A 125 -7.64 -4.87 -7.35
N MET A 126 -6.82 -3.89 -7.72
CA MET A 126 -6.40 -2.81 -6.81
C MET A 126 -7.60 -1.90 -6.46
N GLN A 127 -8.44 -1.58 -7.43
CA GLN A 127 -9.65 -0.77 -7.21
C GLN A 127 -10.63 -1.48 -6.27
N GLU A 128 -10.87 -2.77 -6.51
CA GLU A 128 -11.74 -3.60 -5.67
C GLU A 128 -11.22 -3.71 -4.24
N MET A 129 -9.91 -3.88 -4.06
CA MET A 129 -9.28 -3.89 -2.73
C MET A 129 -9.44 -2.54 -2.01
N ILE A 130 -9.17 -1.40 -2.67
CA ILE A 130 -9.32 -0.08 -2.04
C ILE A 130 -10.79 0.16 -1.66
N ARG A 131 -11.75 -0.20 -2.52
CA ARG A 131 -13.20 -0.10 -2.20
C ARG A 131 -13.60 -1.02 -1.06
N HIS A 132 -13.05 -2.23 -0.99
CA HIS A 132 -13.26 -3.14 0.12
C HIS A 132 -12.79 -2.51 1.43
N TYR A 133 -11.57 -1.96 1.45
CA TYR A 133 -11.04 -1.28 2.64
C TYR A 133 -11.81 -0.03 3.01
N ASP A 134 -12.27 0.77 2.06
CA ASP A 134 -13.15 1.92 2.32
C ASP A 134 -14.44 1.51 3.06
N ASN A 135 -15.07 0.43 2.61
CA ASN A 135 -16.24 -0.11 3.30
C ASN A 135 -15.91 -0.58 4.72
N VAL A 136 -14.76 -1.24 4.92
CA VAL A 136 -14.28 -1.66 6.25
C VAL A 136 -14.04 -0.45 7.16
N ILE A 137 -13.38 0.61 6.66
CA ILE A 137 -13.11 1.84 7.41
C ILE A 137 -14.40 2.50 7.91
N LYS A 138 -15.48 2.43 7.12
CA LYS A 138 -16.79 3.02 7.49
C LYS A 138 -17.54 2.25 8.59
N THR A 139 -17.06 1.06 8.97
CA THR A 139 -17.68 0.26 10.05
C THR A 139 -17.14 0.59 11.45
N PHE A 140 -16.11 1.44 11.56
CA PHE A 140 -15.53 1.89 12.83
C PHE A 140 -15.18 3.37 12.82
#